data_AF-A0A8D2J0V9-F1
#
_entry.id   AF-A0A8D2J0V9-F1
#
_cell.length_a   1.000
_cell.length_b   1.000
_cell.length_c   1.000
_cell.angle_alpha   90.00
_cell.angle_beta   90.00
_cell.angle_gamma   90.00
#
_symmetry.space_group_name_H-M   'P 1'
#
loop_
_entity.id
_entity.type
_entity.pdbx_description
1 polymer ?
#
loop_
_entity_poly.entity_id
_entity_poly.type
_entity_poly.pdbx_seq_one_letter_code
_entity_poly.pdbx_strand_id
1 'polypeptide(L)'
;MPPPSLTLVTSMRTQLHMALERNSWLQKRIEDLEEERDFLRCQLDKFISSARLDADDHCRSKQPPRRSEVPESRNGDVTDDDSMGSWLSGSPEEGGSTEHKKQKGGANRRRFVKPKVRERQRVKDVDGVLCRYKKILYTFQKLQSMSRAFEHHRVDRNTVALTTPIAELLIVAPEKLAEVGEFDPSKERLLEYSRRCFMALDDETLKKVQALKKSKLLLPITYRFKRKTDSPGPAAGTPLPSPATPPKPLLPIVDCYKR
;
A
#
# COMPACT_ATOMS: atom_id res chain seq x y z
N MET A 1 -7.63 -40.51 44.25
CA MET A 1 -7.04 -39.81 43.09
C MET A 1 -8.17 -39.38 42.18
N PRO A 2 -8.27 -38.10 41.77
CA PRO A 2 -9.28 -37.67 40.82
C PRO A 2 -9.08 -38.39 39.47
N PRO A 3 -10.15 -38.68 38.71
CA PRO A 3 -10.03 -39.36 37.43
C PRO A 3 -9.25 -38.50 36.43
N PRO A 4 -8.42 -39.10 35.56
CA PRO A 4 -7.53 -38.39 34.64
C PRO A 4 -8.28 -37.46 33.66
N SER A 5 -9.54 -37.77 33.36
CA SER A 5 -10.43 -36.91 32.58
C SER A 5 -10.77 -35.61 33.30
N LEU A 6 -10.97 -35.64 34.62
CA LEU A 6 -11.30 -34.46 35.43
C LEU A 6 -10.10 -33.51 35.58
N THR A 7 -8.88 -34.06 35.70
CA THR A 7 -7.65 -33.25 35.73
C THR A 7 -7.39 -32.55 34.40
N LEU A 8 -7.73 -33.18 33.27
CA LEU A 8 -7.61 -32.54 31.95
C LEU A 8 -8.61 -31.39 31.80
N VAL A 9 -9.89 -31.62 32.14
CA VAL A 9 -10.94 -30.60 32.04
C VAL A 9 -10.64 -29.38 32.91
N THR A 10 -10.12 -29.60 34.13
CA THR A 10 -9.73 -28.51 35.02
C THR A 10 -8.53 -27.72 34.48
N SER A 11 -7.49 -28.38 33.95
CA SER A 11 -6.37 -27.70 33.29
C SER A 11 -6.81 -26.85 32.10
N MET A 12 -7.68 -27.39 31.23
CA MET A 12 -8.21 -26.65 30.09
C MET A 12 -9.04 -25.43 30.52
N ARG A 13 -9.87 -25.58 31.57
CA ARG A 13 -10.64 -24.47 32.14
C ARG A 13 -9.73 -23.36 32.67
N THR A 14 -8.65 -23.72 33.37
CA THR A 14 -7.66 -22.76 33.88
C THR A 14 -6.93 -22.06 32.73
N GLN A 15 -6.52 -22.80 31.69
CA GLN A 15 -5.88 -22.20 30.51
C GLN A 15 -6.81 -21.21 29.80
N LEU A 16 -8.10 -21.56 29.65
CA LEU A 16 -9.10 -20.67 29.08
C LEU A 16 -9.27 -19.40 29.93
N HIS A 17 -9.39 -19.53 31.25
CA HIS A 17 -9.51 -18.39 32.16
C HIS A 17 -8.30 -17.46 32.04
N MET A 18 -7.08 -18.00 32.08
CA MET A 18 -5.87 -17.20 31.89
C MET A 18 -5.81 -16.54 30.50
N ALA A 19 -6.29 -17.23 29.47
CA ALA A 19 -6.33 -16.66 28.12
C ALA A 19 -7.31 -15.49 28.03
N LEU A 20 -8.49 -15.59 28.65
CA LEU A 20 -9.48 -14.51 28.71
C LEU A 20 -8.93 -13.29 29.47
N GLU A 21 -8.28 -13.50 30.61
CA GLU A 21 -7.63 -12.41 31.38
C GLU A 21 -6.56 -11.70 30.56
N ARG A 22 -5.68 -12.44 29.87
CA ARG A 22 -4.68 -11.84 28.97
C ARG A 22 -5.33 -11.09 27.82
N ASN A 23 -6.44 -11.60 27.28
CA ASN A 23 -7.14 -10.94 26.18
C ASN A 23 -7.74 -9.61 26.64
N SER A 24 -8.42 -9.60 27.79
CA SER A 24 -8.94 -8.39 28.45
C SER A 24 -7.85 -7.35 28.67
N TRP A 25 -6.70 -7.77 29.22
CA TRP A 25 -5.56 -6.88 29.44
C TRP A 25 -5.01 -6.29 28.13
N LEU A 26 -4.84 -7.11 27.10
CA LEU A 26 -4.39 -6.64 25.78
C LEU A 26 -5.39 -5.66 25.17
N GLN A 27 -6.69 -5.89 25.35
CA GLN A 27 -7.73 -5.06 24.80
C GLN A 27 -7.76 -3.68 25.45
N LYS A 28 -7.60 -3.63 26.78
CA LYS A 28 -7.38 -2.36 27.51
C LYS A 28 -6.13 -1.64 27.03
N ARG A 29 -5.02 -2.36 26.83
CA ARG A 29 -3.77 -1.76 26.34
C ARG A 29 -3.92 -1.21 24.91
N ILE A 30 -4.74 -1.85 24.07
CA ILE A 30 -5.06 -1.33 22.74
C ILE A 30 -5.84 -0.04 22.87
N GLU A 31 -6.90 0.00 23.68
CA GLU A 31 -7.72 1.20 23.92
C GLU A 31 -6.86 2.37 24.40
N ASP A 32 -6.01 2.18 25.42
CA ASP A 32 -5.08 3.20 25.92
C ASP A 32 -4.19 3.77 24.78
N LEU A 33 -3.64 2.89 23.93
CA LEU A 33 -2.80 3.29 22.80
C LEU A 33 -3.59 4.00 21.69
N GLU A 34 -4.87 3.66 21.51
CA GLU A 34 -5.75 4.33 20.57
C GLU A 34 -6.14 5.74 21.05
N GLU A 35 -6.37 5.90 22.35
CA GLU A 35 -6.59 7.19 22.99
C GLU A 35 -5.36 8.10 22.86
N GLU A 36 -4.16 7.58 23.18
CA GLU A 36 -2.89 8.32 23.00
C GLU A 36 -2.71 8.78 21.54
N ARG A 37 -2.96 7.87 20.58
CA ARG A 37 -2.89 8.18 19.15
C ARG A 37 -3.87 9.28 18.77
N ASP A 38 -5.11 9.19 19.22
CA ASP A 38 -6.16 10.15 18.84
C ASP A 38 -5.93 11.51 19.51
N PHE A 39 -5.41 11.52 20.73
CA PHE A 39 -4.91 12.73 21.38
C PHE A 39 -3.79 13.41 20.58
N LEU A 40 -2.79 12.67 20.11
CA LEU A 40 -1.72 13.21 19.28
C LEU A 40 -2.22 13.73 17.92
N ARG A 41 -3.21 13.06 17.32
CA ARG A 41 -3.88 13.56 16.11
C ARG A 41 -4.62 14.86 16.35
N CYS A 42 -5.37 14.96 17.44
CA CYS A 42 -6.06 16.20 17.81
C CYS A 42 -5.07 17.34 18.07
N GLN A 43 -3.94 17.08 18.73
CA GLN A 43 -2.89 18.09 18.89
C GLN A 43 -2.32 18.55 17.55
N LEU A 44 -2.01 17.61 16.66
CA LEU A 44 -1.49 17.93 15.34
C LEU A 44 -2.49 18.73 14.50
N ASP A 45 -3.77 18.36 14.54
CA ASP A 45 -4.83 19.06 13.81
C ASP A 45 -5.01 20.50 14.31
N LYS A 46 -4.93 20.72 15.64
CA LYS A 46 -4.90 22.07 16.24
C LYS A 46 -3.68 22.88 15.78
N PHE A 47 -2.50 22.25 15.74
CA PHE A 47 -1.27 22.91 15.29
C PHE A 47 -1.35 23.30 13.81
N ILE A 48 -1.79 22.39 12.95
CA ILE A 48 -1.99 22.65 11.51
C ILE A 48 -3.05 23.74 11.31
N SER A 49 -4.17 23.67 12.03
CA SER A 49 -5.23 24.67 11.93
C SER A 49 -4.74 26.07 12.33
N SER A 50 -3.94 26.17 13.39
CA SER A 50 -3.35 27.43 13.84
C SER A 50 -2.36 27.98 12.80
N ALA A 51 -1.48 27.13 12.26
CA ALA A 51 -0.52 27.52 11.22
C ALA A 51 -1.18 27.98 9.91
N ARG A 52 -2.36 27.46 9.58
CA ARG A 52 -3.13 27.89 8.40
C ARG A 52 -3.84 29.23 8.62
N LEU A 53 -4.28 29.52 9.85
CA LEU A 53 -4.86 30.83 10.20
C LEU A 53 -3.80 31.94 10.11
N ASP A 54 -2.58 31.68 10.60
CA ASP A 54 -1.45 32.62 10.45
C ASP A 54 -1.12 32.92 8.97
N ALA A 55 -1.23 31.94 8.08
CA ALA A 55 -0.95 32.12 6.66
C ALA A 55 -2.03 32.95 5.91
N ASP A 56 -3.29 32.87 6.35
CA ASP A 56 -4.41 33.61 5.73
C ASP A 56 -4.42 35.10 6.15
N ASP A 57 -3.93 35.44 7.35
CA ASP A 57 -3.81 36.83 7.82
C ASP A 57 -2.76 37.64 7.03
N HIS A 58 -1.70 36.98 6.53
CA HIS A 58 -0.66 37.64 5.73
C HIS A 58 -1.10 37.96 4.28
N CYS A 59 -2.21 37.39 3.81
CA CYS A 59 -2.72 37.64 2.46
C CYS A 59 -3.74 38.80 2.41
N ARG A 60 -4.36 39.16 3.54
CA ARG A 60 -5.29 40.30 3.61
C ARG A 60 -4.63 41.67 3.72
N SER A 61 -3.34 41.75 4.03
CA SER A 61 -2.63 43.04 4.16
C SER A 61 -2.22 43.70 2.83
N LYS A 62 -2.58 43.12 1.67
CA LYS A 62 -2.35 43.71 0.33
C LYS A 62 -3.62 43.87 -0.50
N GLN A 63 -4.71 44.36 0.09
CA GLN A 63 -5.87 44.84 -0.67
C GLN A 63 -6.00 46.38 -0.51
N PRO A 64 -6.04 47.17 -1.61
CA PRO A 64 -6.36 48.59 -1.54
C PRO A 64 -7.83 48.78 -1.14
N PRO A 65 -8.20 49.84 -0.40
CA PRO A 65 -9.53 49.98 0.15
C PRO A 65 -10.51 50.43 -0.94
N ARG A 66 -11.55 49.63 -1.22
CA ARG A 66 -12.77 50.13 -1.86
C ARG A 66 -14.02 49.58 -1.17
N ARG A 67 -14.65 50.52 -0.43
CA ARG A 67 -16.08 50.73 -0.10
C ARG A 67 -16.94 49.53 0.37
N SER A 68 -17.37 49.65 1.64
CA SER A 68 -18.77 49.68 2.15
C SER A 68 -19.84 49.06 1.23
N GLU A 69 -20.75 48.16 1.66
CA GLU A 69 -21.78 48.35 2.71
C GLU A 69 -22.40 47.01 3.22
N VAL A 70 -22.65 46.95 4.54
CA VAL A 70 -23.79 46.42 5.34
C VAL A 70 -24.29 44.92 5.21
N PRO A 71 -24.54 44.21 6.36
CA PRO A 71 -25.08 42.84 6.43
C PRO A 71 -26.60 42.78 6.72
N GLU A 72 -27.28 41.65 6.45
CA GLU A 72 -28.24 41.00 7.40
C GLU A 72 -29.02 39.77 6.89
N SER A 73 -29.27 38.86 7.85
CA SER A 73 -30.50 38.08 8.12
C SER A 73 -31.02 36.94 7.22
N ARG A 74 -30.86 35.72 7.79
CA ARG A 74 -31.89 34.77 8.29
C ARG A 74 -33.03 34.25 7.39
N ASN A 75 -33.27 32.95 7.61
CA ASN A 75 -34.50 32.14 7.50
C ASN A 75 -34.69 31.31 6.22
N GLY A 76 -34.93 30.01 6.47
CA GLY A 76 -35.37 29.05 5.46
C GLY A 76 -36.89 28.97 5.37
N ASP A 77 -37.35 28.23 4.38
CA ASP A 77 -38.69 27.65 4.35
C ASP A 77 -38.74 26.49 3.35
N VAL A 78 -39.64 25.57 3.64
CA VAL A 78 -39.90 24.29 2.97
C VAL A 78 -40.88 24.52 1.81
N THR A 79 -40.83 23.71 0.75
CA THR A 79 -42.02 23.10 0.14
C THR A 79 -41.67 22.13 -0.98
N ASP A 80 -42.44 21.05 -0.96
CA ASP A 80 -42.59 19.90 -1.84
C ASP A 80 -43.42 20.28 -3.08
N ASP A 81 -43.13 19.72 -4.27
CA ASP A 81 -44.14 19.51 -5.36
C ASP A 81 -43.57 18.65 -6.51
N ASP A 82 -44.04 17.40 -6.52
CA ASP A 82 -44.56 16.55 -7.59
C ASP A 82 -44.04 16.51 -9.07
N SER A 83 -43.72 15.27 -9.45
CA SER A 83 -44.29 14.48 -10.57
C SER A 83 -44.01 14.72 -12.07
N MET A 84 -43.67 13.57 -12.67
CA MET A 84 -44.13 13.00 -13.96
C MET A 84 -43.56 13.54 -15.28
N GLY A 85 -43.20 12.59 -16.17
CA GLY A 85 -43.10 12.88 -17.60
C GLY A 85 -42.14 11.98 -18.36
N SER A 86 -42.69 10.91 -18.95
CA SER A 86 -41.99 9.91 -19.74
C SER A 86 -41.51 10.35 -21.13
N TRP A 87 -40.35 9.81 -21.54
CA TRP A 87 -40.01 9.15 -22.82
C TRP A 87 -40.50 9.76 -24.16
N LEU A 88 -39.60 9.92 -25.14
CA LEU A 88 -39.46 9.07 -26.35
C LEU A 88 -38.53 9.69 -27.41
N SER A 89 -38.11 8.81 -28.32
CA SER A 89 -37.04 8.87 -29.32
C SER A 89 -37.38 9.66 -30.60
N GLY A 90 -36.36 10.10 -31.35
CA GLY A 90 -36.48 10.55 -32.74
C GLY A 90 -35.23 11.25 -33.30
N SER A 91 -34.47 10.55 -34.15
CA SER A 91 -33.54 11.10 -35.18
C SER A 91 -34.32 11.21 -36.51
N PRO A 92 -33.84 11.79 -37.66
CA PRO A 92 -32.47 12.22 -38.02
C PRO A 92 -32.40 13.51 -38.92
N GLU A 93 -31.21 13.71 -39.53
CA GLU A 93 -30.85 14.48 -40.75
C GLU A 93 -30.34 15.94 -40.65
N GLU A 94 -29.06 16.08 -41.03
CA GLU A 94 -28.43 17.06 -41.95
C GLU A 94 -28.60 18.59 -41.79
N GLY A 95 -27.44 19.26 -41.64
CA GLY A 95 -27.09 20.47 -42.38
C GLY A 95 -27.36 21.85 -41.74
N GLY A 96 -26.34 22.71 -41.73
CA GLY A 96 -26.53 24.17 -41.65
C GLY A 96 -25.79 24.88 -40.51
N SER A 97 -24.58 25.36 -40.81
CA SER A 97 -23.85 26.33 -39.98
C SER A 97 -24.50 27.72 -40.10
N THR A 98 -24.89 28.33 -38.98
CA THR A 98 -25.05 29.79 -38.85
C THR A 98 -25.09 30.19 -37.37
N GLU A 99 -24.22 31.13 -37.01
CA GLU A 99 -24.16 31.74 -35.68
C GLU A 99 -25.39 32.63 -35.43
N HIS A 100 -25.93 32.63 -34.19
CA HIS A 100 -26.25 33.82 -33.38
C HIS A 100 -27.00 33.48 -32.07
N LYS A 101 -26.38 33.89 -30.95
CA LYS A 101 -26.94 34.61 -29.78
C LYS A 101 -28.14 34.04 -28.97
N LYS A 102 -27.78 33.72 -27.71
CA LYS A 102 -28.48 33.89 -26.40
C LYS A 102 -29.59 32.93 -25.95
N GLN A 103 -29.31 32.46 -24.72
CA GLN A 103 -30.19 32.32 -23.54
C GLN A 103 -31.09 31.09 -23.39
N LYS A 104 -30.83 30.41 -22.26
CA LYS A 104 -31.77 29.98 -21.20
C LYS A 104 -32.00 28.47 -21.08
N GLY A 105 -31.77 27.99 -19.85
CA GLY A 105 -32.49 26.85 -19.26
C GLY A 105 -31.84 25.48 -19.46
N GLY A 106 -31.67 24.74 -18.37
CA GLY A 106 -31.33 23.32 -18.44
C GLY A 106 -30.72 22.77 -17.16
N ALA A 107 -31.57 22.48 -16.18
CA ALA A 107 -31.22 21.74 -14.97
C ALA A 107 -30.73 20.32 -15.28
N ASN A 108 -30.00 19.77 -14.30
CA ASN A 108 -29.73 18.35 -14.07
C ASN A 108 -28.80 17.60 -15.06
N ARG A 109 -27.57 17.37 -14.58
CA ARG A 109 -27.19 16.02 -14.14
C ARG A 109 -25.95 16.11 -13.27
N ARG A 110 -26.14 16.06 -11.95
CA ARG A 110 -25.10 15.57 -11.04
C ARG A 110 -24.79 14.15 -11.50
N ARG A 111 -23.78 14.01 -12.34
CA ARG A 111 -23.18 12.72 -12.63
C ARG A 111 -22.65 12.23 -11.30
N PHE A 112 -23.38 11.29 -10.67
CA PHE A 112 -22.76 10.32 -9.78
C PHE A 112 -21.54 9.81 -10.53
N VAL A 113 -20.37 10.32 -10.15
CA VAL A 113 -19.10 9.78 -10.57
C VAL A 113 -19.08 8.39 -9.97
N LYS A 114 -19.58 7.41 -10.74
CA LYS A 114 -19.28 6.00 -10.52
C LYS A 114 -17.79 5.96 -10.21
N PRO A 115 -17.35 5.41 -9.06
CA PRO A 115 -15.93 5.33 -8.77
C PRO A 115 -15.31 4.62 -9.97
N LYS A 116 -14.57 5.39 -10.78
CA LYS A 116 -13.91 4.91 -11.98
C LYS A 116 -13.19 3.67 -11.50
N VAL A 117 -13.57 2.50 -12.01
CA VAL A 117 -12.78 1.28 -11.87
C VAL A 117 -11.39 1.73 -12.29
N ARG A 118 -10.53 1.99 -11.31
CA ARG A 118 -9.18 2.48 -11.52
C ARG A 118 -8.48 1.27 -12.08
N GLU A 119 -8.57 1.17 -13.40
CA GLU A 119 -7.81 0.25 -14.21
C GLU A 119 -6.39 0.18 -13.67
N ARG A 120 -5.82 -1.02 -13.63
CA ARG A 120 -4.49 -1.28 -13.06
C ARG A 120 -3.46 -0.43 -13.81
N GLN A 121 -3.24 0.80 -13.32
CA GLN A 121 -2.37 1.75 -14.00
C GLN A 121 -0.95 1.20 -13.94
N ARG A 122 -0.40 0.82 -15.09
CA ARG A 122 1.01 0.43 -15.18
C ARG A 122 1.86 1.67 -14.94
N VAL A 123 2.79 1.58 -13.99
CA VAL A 123 3.74 2.66 -13.70
C VAL A 123 4.77 2.68 -14.82
N LYS A 124 5.05 3.89 -15.33
CA LYS A 124 6.02 4.13 -16.40
C LYS A 124 7.26 4.86 -15.88
N ASP A 125 7.09 5.66 -14.83
CA ASP A 125 8.13 6.57 -14.33
C ASP A 125 8.61 6.21 -12.91
N VAL A 126 9.83 6.65 -12.58
CA VAL A 126 10.45 6.49 -11.26
C VAL A 126 9.58 7.11 -10.15
N ASP A 127 9.02 8.29 -10.40
CA ASP A 127 8.10 8.95 -9.46
C ASP A 127 6.83 8.13 -9.21
N GLY A 128 6.32 7.46 -10.25
CA GLY A 128 5.20 6.54 -10.14
C GLY A 128 5.51 5.35 -9.24
N VAL A 129 6.75 4.83 -9.30
CA VAL A 129 7.22 3.74 -8.42
C VAL A 129 7.25 4.24 -6.98
N LEU A 130 7.89 5.38 -6.73
CA LEU A 130 8.05 5.93 -5.39
C LEU A 130 6.71 6.29 -4.75
N CYS A 131 5.80 6.92 -5.51
CA CYS A 131 4.46 7.26 -5.06
C CYS A 131 3.65 6.02 -4.69
N ARG A 132 3.69 4.97 -5.52
CA ARG A 132 3.04 3.70 -5.22
C ARG A 132 3.65 3.05 -3.98
N TYR A 133 4.98 3.01 -3.89
CA TYR A 133 5.70 2.40 -2.77
C TYR A 133 5.32 3.06 -1.44
N LYS A 134 5.37 4.40 -1.37
CA LYS A 134 4.98 5.17 -0.18
C LYS A 134 3.51 4.93 0.21
N LYS A 135 2.59 4.84 -0.76
CA LYS A 135 1.18 4.52 -0.50
C LYS A 135 0.98 3.12 0.09
N ILE A 136 1.66 2.12 -0.46
CA ILE A 136 1.59 0.75 0.04
C ILE A 136 2.23 0.65 1.43
N LEU A 137 3.37 1.32 1.64
CA LEU A 137 4.06 1.40 2.92
C LEU A 137 3.16 2.01 4.01
N TYR A 138 2.46 3.10 3.70
CA TYR A 138 1.51 3.72 4.63
C TYR A 138 0.40 2.75 5.05
N THR A 139 -0.20 2.03 4.09
CA THR A 139 -1.21 1.02 4.41
C THR A 139 -0.64 -0.17 5.17
N PHE A 140 0.59 -0.59 4.87
CA PHE A 140 1.28 -1.62 5.66
C PHE A 140 1.49 -1.18 7.10
N GLN A 141 1.91 0.07 7.34
CA GLN A 141 2.06 0.60 8.70
C GLN A 141 0.73 0.63 9.45
N LYS A 142 -0.39 0.84 8.77
CA LYS A 142 -1.74 0.77 9.37
C LYS A 142 -2.23 -0.65 9.62
N LEU A 143 -2.13 -1.53 8.62
CA LEU A 143 -2.75 -2.86 8.65
C LEU A 143 -1.82 -3.95 9.18
N GLN A 144 -0.52 -3.65 9.31
CA GLN A 144 0.55 -4.58 9.70
C GLN A 144 0.59 -5.87 8.87
N SER A 145 0.02 -5.85 7.67
CA SER A 145 -0.14 -7.00 6.80
C SER A 145 0.24 -6.65 5.36
N MET A 146 1.24 -7.38 4.84
CA MET A 146 1.66 -7.27 3.43
C MET A 146 0.50 -7.59 2.49
N SER A 147 -0.15 -8.74 2.67
CA SER A 147 -1.21 -9.20 1.78
C SER A 147 -2.37 -8.21 1.72
N ARG A 148 -2.83 -7.71 2.87
CA ARG A 148 -3.92 -6.72 2.91
C ARG A 148 -3.50 -5.38 2.31
N ALA A 149 -2.25 -4.96 2.49
CA ALA A 149 -1.75 -3.72 1.87
C ALA A 149 -1.71 -3.83 0.34
N PHE A 150 -1.21 -4.95 -0.20
CA PHE A 150 -1.18 -5.17 -1.66
C PHE A 150 -2.58 -5.29 -2.25
N GLU A 151 -3.49 -6.00 -1.56
CA GLU A 151 -4.88 -6.14 -1.95
C GLU A 151 -5.63 -4.80 -1.97
N HIS A 152 -5.43 -3.97 -0.93
CA HIS A 152 -6.03 -2.64 -0.81
C HIS A 152 -5.65 -1.73 -1.97
N HIS A 153 -4.39 -1.76 -2.40
CA HIS A 153 -3.90 -0.97 -3.52
C HIS A 153 -4.05 -1.67 -4.88
N ARG A 154 -4.59 -2.89 -4.91
CA ARG A 154 -4.78 -3.72 -6.11
C ARG A 154 -3.48 -3.91 -6.92
N VAL A 155 -2.36 -4.10 -6.22
CA VAL A 155 -1.04 -4.31 -6.84
C VAL A 155 -0.54 -5.72 -6.54
N ASP A 156 0.09 -6.34 -7.53
CA ASP A 156 0.75 -7.64 -7.36
C ASP A 156 2.08 -7.51 -6.60
N ARG A 157 2.36 -8.49 -5.73
CA ARG A 157 3.57 -8.52 -4.89
C ARG A 157 4.85 -8.50 -5.73
N ASN A 158 4.93 -9.28 -6.80
CA ASN A 158 6.14 -9.35 -7.63
C ASN A 158 6.39 -8.05 -8.37
N THR A 159 5.33 -7.36 -8.81
CA THR A 159 5.45 -6.05 -9.46
C THR A 159 6.11 -5.01 -8.53
N VAL A 160 5.72 -4.99 -7.26
CA VAL A 160 6.35 -4.11 -6.27
C VAL A 160 7.77 -4.57 -5.98
N ALA A 161 7.99 -5.88 -5.81
CA ALA A 161 9.32 -6.43 -5.55
C ALA A 161 10.34 -6.02 -6.63
N LEU A 162 9.98 -6.18 -7.90
CA LEU A 162 10.83 -5.88 -9.07
C LEU A 162 11.28 -4.41 -9.14
N THR A 163 10.48 -3.50 -8.62
CA THR A 163 10.73 -2.05 -8.64
C THR A 163 11.15 -1.50 -7.28
N THR A 164 11.22 -2.37 -6.25
CA THR A 164 11.63 -2.01 -4.90
C THR A 164 13.04 -1.43 -4.83
N PRO A 165 14.05 -1.95 -5.57
CA PRO A 165 15.41 -1.38 -5.52
C PRO A 165 15.49 0.10 -5.91
N ILE A 166 14.61 0.56 -6.81
CA ILE A 166 14.50 1.99 -7.14
C ILE A 166 14.05 2.78 -5.90
N ALA A 167 13.00 2.33 -5.22
CA ALA A 167 12.48 3.01 -4.03
C ALA A 167 13.46 2.94 -2.85
N GLU A 168 14.15 1.81 -2.67
CA GLU A 168 15.16 1.65 -1.62
C GLU A 168 16.32 2.62 -1.83
N LEU A 169 16.84 2.72 -3.05
CA LEU A 169 17.91 3.67 -3.35
C LEU A 169 17.47 5.12 -3.09
N LEU A 170 16.29 5.51 -3.59
CA LEU A 170 15.77 6.88 -3.43
C LEU A 170 15.48 7.25 -1.96
N ILE A 171 15.12 6.30 -1.11
CA ILE A 171 14.79 6.55 0.30
C ILE A 171 16.04 6.49 1.18
N VAL A 172 16.97 5.57 0.90
CA VAL A 172 18.10 5.27 1.79
C VAL A 172 19.37 6.04 1.41
N ALA A 173 19.60 6.24 0.12
CA ALA A 173 20.82 6.85 -0.39
C ALA A 173 20.53 7.62 -1.70
N PRO A 174 19.81 8.76 -1.63
CA PRO A 174 19.60 9.62 -2.79
C PRO A 174 20.91 10.13 -3.40
N GLU A 175 22.00 10.21 -2.62
CA GLU A 175 23.33 10.59 -3.09
C GLU A 175 23.90 9.60 -4.11
N LYS A 176 23.57 8.31 -3.99
CA LYS A 176 24.03 7.25 -4.90
C LYS A 176 23.26 7.23 -6.23
N LEU A 177 22.20 8.04 -6.35
CA LEU A 177 21.45 8.17 -7.59
C LEU A 177 22.34 8.72 -8.73
N ALA A 178 23.31 9.56 -8.41
CA ALA A 178 24.27 10.10 -9.38
C ALA A 178 25.15 8.99 -10.02
N GLU A 179 25.51 7.96 -9.26
CA GLU A 179 26.31 6.82 -9.76
C GLU A 179 25.48 5.92 -10.69
N VAL A 180 24.19 5.76 -10.39
CA VAL A 180 23.27 5.01 -11.24
C VAL A 180 22.91 5.82 -12.49
N GLY A 181 22.91 7.15 -12.43
CA GLY A 181 22.48 8.01 -13.53
C GLY A 181 20.97 8.10 -13.67
N GLU A 182 20.53 9.03 -14.52
CA GLU A 182 19.11 9.35 -14.70
C GLU A 182 18.36 8.26 -15.46
N PHE A 183 17.08 8.10 -15.13
CA PHE A 183 16.18 7.23 -15.87
C PHE A 183 15.60 7.97 -17.07
N ASP A 184 15.85 7.43 -18.26
CA ASP A 184 15.23 7.91 -19.49
C ASP A 184 14.32 6.82 -20.09
N PRO A 185 12.97 7.04 -20.09
CA PRO A 185 12.02 6.05 -20.59
C PRO A 185 12.15 5.77 -22.10
N SER A 186 12.86 6.63 -22.85
CA SER A 186 13.13 6.42 -24.28
C SER A 186 14.35 5.52 -24.51
N LYS A 187 15.29 5.50 -23.56
CA LYS A 187 16.57 4.76 -23.69
C LYS A 187 16.52 3.38 -23.07
N GLU A 188 15.78 3.21 -21.97
CA GLU A 188 15.69 1.93 -21.26
C GLU A 188 14.30 1.72 -20.66
N ARG A 189 14.00 0.47 -20.30
CA ARG A 189 12.76 0.18 -19.56
C ARG A 189 13.04 0.33 -18.06
N LEU A 190 11.98 0.68 -17.32
CA LEU A 190 12.00 0.84 -15.87
C LEU A 190 12.58 -0.37 -15.10
N LEU A 191 12.42 -1.59 -15.63
CA LEU A 191 12.96 -2.79 -15.00
C LEU A 191 14.49 -2.90 -15.15
N GLU A 192 15.03 -2.54 -16.30
CA GLU A 192 16.47 -2.42 -16.51
C GLU A 192 17.06 -1.36 -15.56
N TYR A 193 16.42 -0.19 -15.44
CA TYR A 193 16.81 0.82 -14.45
C TYR A 193 16.84 0.29 -13.01
N SER A 194 15.82 -0.46 -12.62
CA SER A 194 15.75 -1.11 -11.30
C SER A 194 16.92 -2.07 -11.06
N ARG A 195 17.37 -2.80 -12.09
CA ARG A 195 18.55 -3.68 -11.98
C ARG A 195 19.82 -2.86 -11.74
N ARG A 196 19.98 -1.73 -12.43
CA ARG A 196 21.14 -0.85 -12.26
C ARG A 196 21.16 -0.26 -10.84
N CYS A 197 20.00 0.20 -10.35
CA CYS A 197 19.83 0.63 -8.95
C CYS A 197 20.25 -0.46 -7.96
N PHE A 198 19.83 -1.71 -8.20
CA PHE A 198 20.18 -2.82 -7.31
C PHE A 198 21.68 -3.16 -7.31
N MET A 199 22.36 -3.05 -8.45
CA MET A 199 23.80 -3.33 -8.55
C MET A 199 24.65 -2.24 -7.92
N ALA A 200 24.15 -1.00 -7.84
CA ALA A 200 24.82 0.13 -7.18
C ALA A 200 24.58 0.19 -5.65
N LEU A 201 23.77 -0.71 -5.09
CA LEU A 201 23.58 -0.77 -3.64
C LEU A 201 24.78 -1.43 -2.97
N ASP A 202 25.62 -0.62 -2.31
CA ASP A 202 26.73 -1.07 -1.48
C ASP A 202 26.23 -1.83 -0.23
N ASP A 203 27.10 -2.65 0.37
CA ASP A 203 26.79 -3.43 1.57
C ASP A 203 26.38 -2.55 2.77
N GLU A 204 26.91 -1.34 2.88
CA GLU A 204 26.53 -0.37 3.91
C GLU A 204 25.09 0.12 3.73
N THR A 205 24.72 0.49 2.50
CA THR A 205 23.36 0.84 2.11
C THR A 205 22.40 -0.31 2.38
N LEU A 206 22.81 -1.55 2.07
CA LEU A 206 21.99 -2.72 2.31
C LEU A 206 21.72 -2.94 3.80
N LYS A 207 22.70 -2.70 4.68
CA LYS A 207 22.50 -2.72 6.14
C LYS A 207 21.48 -1.66 6.58
N LYS A 208 21.56 -0.44 6.06
CA LYS A 208 20.57 0.64 6.32
C LYS A 208 19.18 0.24 5.84
N VAL A 209 19.04 -0.29 4.62
CA VAL A 209 17.79 -0.83 4.08
C VAL A 209 17.20 -1.89 5.01
N GLN A 210 18.01 -2.84 5.49
CA GLN A 210 17.54 -3.89 6.40
C GLN A 210 17.09 -3.33 7.75
N ALA A 211 17.79 -2.33 8.30
CA ALA A 211 17.35 -1.64 9.51
C ALA A 211 15.99 -0.95 9.32
N LEU A 212 15.79 -0.27 8.19
CA LEU A 212 14.53 0.40 7.88
C LEU A 212 13.37 -0.57 7.61
N LYS A 213 13.64 -1.76 7.06
CA LYS A 213 12.63 -2.83 6.95
C LYS A 213 12.20 -3.33 8.32
N LYS A 214 13.14 -3.51 9.25
CA LYS A 214 12.86 -3.93 10.63
C LYS A 214 12.07 -2.87 11.40
N SER A 215 12.36 -1.59 11.19
CA SER A 215 11.61 -0.48 11.81
C SER A 215 10.31 -0.13 11.08
N LYS A 216 9.91 -0.91 10.05
CA LYS A 216 8.68 -0.70 9.25
C LYS A 216 8.64 0.64 8.50
N LEU A 217 9.80 1.26 8.28
CA LEU A 217 9.98 2.43 7.41
C LEU A 217 10.23 2.05 5.95
N LEU A 218 10.46 0.77 5.68
CA LEU A 218 10.43 0.17 4.35
C LEU A 218 9.55 -1.09 4.36
N LEU A 219 9.06 -1.46 3.18
CA LEU A 219 8.30 -2.70 3.02
C LEU A 219 9.24 -3.90 3.23
N PRO A 220 8.85 -4.92 4.03
CA PRO A 220 9.58 -6.17 4.18
C PRO A 220 9.42 -7.06 2.94
N ILE A 221 9.88 -6.54 1.80
CA ILE A 221 9.92 -7.21 0.50
C ILE A 221 11.33 -7.13 -0.04
N THR A 222 11.79 -8.19 -0.67
CA THR A 222 13.10 -8.26 -1.29
C THR A 222 12.95 -8.94 -2.63
N TYR A 223 13.54 -8.36 -3.66
CA TYR A 223 13.72 -9.02 -4.93
C TYR A 223 15.20 -9.30 -5.13
N ARG A 224 15.56 -10.56 -5.42
CA ARG A 224 16.93 -10.95 -5.72
C ARG A 224 17.08 -11.03 -7.23
N PHE A 225 17.69 -10.00 -7.83
CA PHE A 225 18.15 -10.15 -9.20
C PHE A 225 19.25 -11.21 -9.23
N LYS A 226 19.07 -12.24 -10.06
CA LYS A 226 20.13 -13.23 -10.31
C LYS A 226 21.30 -12.48 -10.97
N ARG A 227 22.48 -12.47 -10.33
CA ARG A 227 23.71 -11.97 -10.97
C ARG A 227 24.04 -12.94 -12.10
N LYS A 228 24.13 -12.46 -13.35
CA LYS A 228 24.45 -13.29 -14.53
C LYS A 228 25.92 -13.75 -14.57
N THR A 229 26.68 -13.56 -13.50
CA THR A 229 28.08 -13.99 -13.40
C THR A 229 28.27 -15.42 -12.89
N ASP A 230 27.21 -16.15 -12.53
CA ASP A 230 27.29 -17.61 -12.38
C ASP A 230 27.01 -18.27 -13.74
N SER A 231 27.92 -18.05 -14.69
CA SER A 231 28.17 -19.08 -15.71
C SER A 231 28.81 -20.29 -15.01
N PRO A 232 28.47 -21.53 -15.37
CA PRO A 232 29.13 -22.70 -14.78
C PRO A 232 30.61 -22.68 -15.19
N GLY A 233 31.48 -22.39 -14.23
CA GLY A 233 32.93 -22.49 -14.41
C GLY A 233 33.36 -23.95 -14.66
N PRO A 234 34.51 -24.15 -15.33
CA PRO A 234 34.84 -25.38 -16.02
C PRO A 234 35.13 -26.54 -15.07
N ALA A 235 34.80 -27.74 -15.54
CA ALA A 235 35.13 -29.00 -14.92
C ALA A 235 36.64 -29.11 -14.63
N ALA A 236 36.99 -29.28 -13.36
CA ALA A 236 38.22 -29.92 -12.94
C ALA A 236 38.02 -30.50 -11.53
N GLY A 237 38.20 -31.81 -11.41
CA GLY A 237 38.25 -32.49 -10.11
C GLY A 237 37.41 -33.76 -10.06
N THR A 238 37.81 -34.78 -10.81
CA THR A 238 37.53 -36.16 -10.46
C THR A 238 38.16 -36.46 -9.09
N PRO A 239 37.45 -37.10 -8.15
CA PRO A 239 38.10 -38.03 -7.24
C PRO A 239 37.68 -39.45 -7.60
N LEU A 240 38.68 -40.32 -7.67
CA LEU A 240 38.53 -41.77 -7.80
C LEU A 240 37.50 -42.35 -6.82
N PRO A 241 36.83 -43.47 -7.17
CA PRO A 241 36.01 -44.23 -6.25
C PRO A 241 36.90 -45.09 -5.32
N SER A 242 36.49 -45.22 -4.06
CA SER A 242 37.06 -46.15 -3.08
C SER A 242 35.94 -46.84 -2.29
N PRO A 243 36.19 -48.01 -1.68
CA PRO A 243 35.49 -49.23 -2.04
C PRO A 243 34.33 -49.62 -1.12
N ALA A 244 33.42 -50.40 -1.71
CA ALA A 244 32.60 -51.48 -1.16
C ALA A 244 32.20 -51.42 0.33
N THR A 245 30.90 -51.21 0.58
CA THR A 245 30.23 -51.68 1.79
C THR A 245 29.01 -52.51 1.37
N PRO A 246 28.83 -53.74 1.88
CA PRO A 246 27.86 -54.70 1.36
C PRO A 246 26.40 -54.36 1.72
N PRO A 247 25.41 -54.91 0.98
CA PRO A 247 24.00 -54.58 1.14
C PRO A 247 23.40 -55.19 2.42
N LYS A 248 22.50 -54.44 3.05
CA LYS A 248 21.68 -54.89 4.19
C LYS A 248 20.65 -55.94 3.72
N PRO A 249 20.42 -57.02 4.49
CA PRO A 249 19.43 -58.03 4.14
C PRO A 249 17.99 -57.52 4.34
N LEU A 250 17.15 -57.87 3.37
CA LEU A 250 15.69 -57.70 3.39
C LEU A 250 15.08 -58.58 4.49
N LEU A 251 14.24 -58.00 5.34
CA LEU A 251 13.36 -58.77 6.23
C LEU A 251 11.96 -58.93 5.62
N PRO A 252 11.27 -60.05 5.89
CA PRO A 252 10.12 -60.49 5.12
C PRO A 252 8.83 -59.80 5.56
N ILE A 253 7.99 -59.49 4.57
CA ILE A 253 6.57 -59.20 4.76
C ILE A 253 5.91 -60.50 5.21
N VAL A 254 5.41 -60.51 6.45
CA VAL A 254 4.45 -61.51 6.90
C VAL A 254 3.04 -60.97 6.64
N ASP A 255 2.39 -61.55 5.65
CA ASP A 255 0.94 -61.53 5.49
C ASP A 255 0.29 -62.28 6.66
N CYS A 256 -0.74 -61.68 7.27
CA CYS A 256 -1.89 -62.45 7.71
C CYS A 256 -3.14 -61.58 7.85
N TYR A 257 -4.17 -62.08 7.17
CA TYR A 257 -5.54 -61.61 6.99
C TYR A 257 -6.40 -61.57 8.27
N LYS A 258 -7.57 -60.92 8.09
CA LYS A 258 -8.84 -60.93 8.86
C LYS A 258 -8.88 -59.93 10.03
N ARG A 259 -9.90 -59.08 10.16
CA ARG A 259 -11.30 -59.16 9.72
C ARG A 259 -11.86 -57.75 9.52
#